data_AF-A0A3N6H3M5-F1
#
_entry.id   AF-A0A3N6H3M5-F1
#
_cell.length_a   1.000
_cell.length_b   1.000
_cell.length_c   1.000
_cell.angle_alpha   90.00
_cell.angle_beta   90.00
_cell.angle_gamma   90.00
#
_symmetry.space_group_name_H-M   'P 1'
#
loop_
_entity.id
_entity.type
_entity.pdbx_description
1 polymer ?
#
loop_
_entity_poly.entity_id
_entity_poly.type
_entity_poly.pdbx_seq_one_letter_code
_entity_poly.pdbx_strand_id
1 'polypeptide(L)'
;MDLARHEAASLASLGIWFEIILMQLLVRHVYDKSVTSNHVRYALTEIADECRHSMMFSRMIQWGGAPAYPVPRVYHNMARILKAVSTTPGSFAATLLGEEILDWMQRLTFPDERVQTLVRGVTRIHVVEEARHVRYAREELRRQMVTAPAWERELTRLSCGEAARVFSVCFVNPRVYESVGLDSRQAVAQVKASGHRTEVMQTGAKRLTDFFDDIGVLNGVGRRLWRRSGLLA
;
A
#
# COMPACT_ATOMS: atom_id res chain seq x y z
N MET A 1 18.99 -7.81 -16.22
CA MET A 1 18.22 -6.55 -16.31
C MET A 1 16.74 -6.78 -16.54
N ASP A 2 16.32 -7.90 -17.15
CA ASP A 2 14.90 -8.10 -17.47
C ASP A 2 14.00 -8.30 -16.24
N LEU A 3 14.42 -9.10 -15.26
CA LEU A 3 13.67 -9.31 -14.02
C LEU A 3 13.30 -8.01 -13.31
N ALA A 4 14.26 -7.09 -13.11
CA ALA A 4 14.03 -5.82 -12.44
C ALA A 4 12.99 -4.95 -13.16
N ARG A 5 12.95 -4.99 -14.50
CA ARG A 5 11.95 -4.29 -15.33
C ARG A 5 10.55 -4.85 -15.09
N HIS A 6 10.41 -6.16 -15.03
CA HIS A 6 9.14 -6.83 -14.75
C HIS A 6 8.69 -6.63 -13.29
N GLU A 7 9.62 -6.64 -12.32
CA GLU A 7 9.34 -6.34 -10.92
C GLU A 7 8.88 -4.88 -10.74
N ALA A 8 9.52 -3.91 -11.42
CA ALA A 8 9.10 -2.52 -11.42
C ALA A 8 7.69 -2.35 -12.00
N ALA A 9 7.37 -3.02 -13.11
CA ALA A 9 6.02 -3.00 -13.68
C ALA A 9 4.98 -3.66 -12.76
N SER A 10 5.37 -4.70 -12.02
CA SER A 10 4.51 -5.33 -11.02
C SER A 10 4.24 -4.43 -9.82
N LEU A 11 5.25 -3.72 -9.31
CA LEU A 11 5.08 -2.74 -8.24
C LEU A 11 4.19 -1.58 -8.68
N ALA A 12 4.39 -1.06 -9.89
CA ALA A 12 3.52 -0.01 -10.45
C ALA A 12 2.07 -0.49 -10.63
N SER A 13 1.87 -1.73 -11.07
CA SER A 13 0.54 -2.34 -11.20
C SER A 13 -0.14 -2.48 -9.83
N LEU A 14 0.63 -2.85 -8.80
CA LEU A 14 0.15 -2.91 -7.41
C LEU A 14 -0.22 -1.52 -6.89
N GLY A 15 0.60 -0.50 -7.17
CA GLY A 15 0.35 0.89 -6.83
C GLY A 15 -0.98 1.40 -7.39
N ILE A 16 -1.20 1.25 -8.71
CA ILE A 16 -2.47 1.63 -9.36
C ILE A 16 -3.67 0.94 -8.69
N TRP A 17 -3.56 -0.36 -8.41
CA TRP A 17 -4.64 -1.08 -7.74
C TRP A 17 -4.92 -0.55 -6.33
N PHE A 18 -3.87 -0.20 -5.60
CA PHE A 18 -3.95 0.36 -4.26
C PHE A 18 -4.58 1.77 -4.26
N GLU A 19 -4.11 2.67 -5.12
CA GLU A 19 -4.64 4.04 -5.27
C GLU A 19 -6.14 4.04 -5.64
N ILE A 20 -6.58 3.11 -6.48
CA ILE A 20 -8.00 2.94 -6.80
C ILE A 20 -8.84 2.54 -5.58
N ILE A 21 -8.27 1.76 -4.65
CA ILE A 21 -8.93 1.43 -3.38
C ILE A 21 -8.97 2.67 -2.49
N LEU A 22 -7.85 3.36 -2.34
CA LEU A 22 -7.71 4.57 -1.55
C LEU A 22 -8.73 5.63 -1.97
N MET A 23 -8.82 5.94 -3.27
CA MET A 23 -9.81 6.90 -3.79
C MET A 23 -11.24 6.52 -3.41
N GLN A 24 -11.61 5.23 -3.47
CA GLN A 24 -12.95 4.78 -3.07
C GLN A 24 -13.19 4.92 -1.57
N LEU A 25 -12.17 4.68 -0.74
CA LEU A 25 -12.26 4.86 0.70
C LEU A 25 -12.38 6.34 1.08
N LEU A 26 -11.66 7.24 0.40
CA LEU A 26 -11.78 8.68 0.58
C LEU A 26 -13.15 9.20 0.17
N VAL A 27 -13.65 8.80 -1.00
CA VAL A 27 -15.00 9.19 -1.47
C VAL A 27 -16.05 8.79 -0.45
N ARG A 28 -15.97 7.58 0.12
CA ARG A 28 -16.87 7.14 1.18
C ARG A 28 -16.70 7.93 2.46
N HIS A 29 -15.47 8.23 2.87
CA HIS A 29 -15.19 9.00 4.08
C HIS A 29 -15.81 10.40 4.06
N VAL A 30 -15.83 11.05 2.88
CA VAL A 30 -16.33 12.42 2.75
C VAL A 30 -17.78 12.52 2.30
N TYR A 31 -18.43 11.39 1.96
CA TYR A 31 -19.80 11.36 1.43
C TYR A 31 -20.81 12.06 2.34
N ASP A 32 -20.75 11.81 3.65
CA ASP A 32 -21.66 12.39 4.64
C ASP A 32 -21.13 13.65 5.31
N LYS A 33 -19.99 14.20 4.86
CA LYS A 33 -19.39 15.41 5.43
C LYS A 33 -19.96 16.66 4.77
N SER A 34 -19.92 17.78 5.51
CA SER A 34 -20.25 19.09 4.95
C SER A 34 -19.38 19.41 3.74
N VAL A 35 -20.02 19.73 2.61
CA VAL A 35 -19.38 20.06 1.33
C VAL A 35 -18.45 21.28 1.41
N THR A 36 -18.62 22.14 2.42
CA THR A 36 -17.75 23.31 2.65
C THR A 36 -16.59 23.03 3.61
N SER A 37 -16.45 21.80 4.12
CA SER A 37 -15.41 21.43 5.09
C SER A 37 -14.01 21.34 4.46
N ASN A 38 -12.98 21.58 5.28
CA ASN A 38 -11.59 21.36 4.89
C ASN A 38 -11.31 19.88 4.59
N HIS A 39 -12.00 18.94 5.26
CA HIS A 39 -11.86 17.50 5.02
C HIS A 39 -12.29 17.10 3.60
N VAL A 40 -13.41 17.64 3.11
CA VAL A 40 -13.88 17.39 1.73
C VAL A 40 -12.88 17.94 0.71
N ARG A 41 -12.43 19.20 0.89
CA ARG A 41 -11.43 19.80 -0.01
C ARG A 41 -10.14 18.99 -0.05
N TYR A 42 -9.64 18.59 1.11
CA TYR A 42 -8.44 17.78 1.23
C TYR A 42 -8.58 16.44 0.51
N ALA A 43 -9.64 15.68 0.79
CA ALA A 43 -9.85 14.37 0.16
C ALA A 43 -10.01 14.47 -1.36
N LEU A 44 -10.66 15.52 -1.87
CA LEU A 44 -10.77 15.75 -3.31
C LEU A 44 -9.43 16.10 -3.95
N THR A 45 -8.56 16.84 -3.24
CA THR A 45 -7.17 17.07 -3.68
C THR A 45 -6.39 15.76 -3.74
N GLU A 46 -6.44 14.95 -2.68
CA GLU A 46 -5.77 13.64 -2.64
C GLU A 46 -6.28 12.71 -3.75
N ILE A 47 -7.59 12.62 -3.97
CA ILE A 47 -8.16 11.85 -5.11
C ILE A 47 -7.61 12.35 -6.46
N ALA A 48 -7.46 13.65 -6.63
CA ALA A 48 -6.91 14.22 -7.86
C ALA A 48 -5.43 13.89 -8.04
N ASP A 49 -4.66 13.87 -6.96
CA ASP A 49 -3.24 13.48 -6.95
C ASP A 49 -3.12 11.98 -7.28
N GLU A 50 -3.93 11.11 -6.67
CA GLU A 50 -3.95 9.67 -6.98
C GLU A 50 -4.35 9.36 -8.42
N CYS A 51 -5.23 10.16 -9.02
CA CYS A 51 -5.53 10.03 -10.44
C CYS A 51 -4.26 10.29 -11.30
N ARG A 52 -3.45 11.29 -10.93
CA ARG A 52 -2.21 11.62 -11.64
C ARG A 52 -1.13 10.56 -11.39
N HIS A 53 -1.00 10.06 -10.17
CA HIS A 53 -0.09 8.97 -9.81
C HIS A 53 -0.39 7.70 -10.64
N SER A 54 -1.65 7.27 -10.65
CA SER A 54 -2.09 6.11 -11.42
C SER A 54 -1.83 6.25 -12.92
N MET A 55 -2.10 7.43 -13.50
CA MET A 55 -1.77 7.71 -14.90
C MET A 55 -0.27 7.68 -15.17
N MET A 56 0.54 8.19 -14.25
CA MET A 56 2.00 8.19 -14.33
C MET A 56 2.55 6.76 -14.27
N PHE A 57 2.10 5.93 -13.32
CA PHE A 57 2.48 4.52 -13.23
C PHE A 57 2.06 3.72 -14.46
N SER A 58 0.86 3.97 -14.98
CA SER A 58 0.37 3.33 -16.21
C SER A 58 1.29 3.64 -17.40
N ARG A 59 1.69 4.91 -17.58
CA ARG A 59 2.65 5.31 -18.63
C ARG A 59 4.03 4.69 -18.40
N MET A 60 4.50 4.62 -17.15
CA MET A 60 5.77 3.98 -16.82
C MET A 60 5.79 2.50 -17.22
N ILE A 61 4.71 1.76 -16.96
CA ILE A 61 4.56 0.35 -17.39
C ILE A 61 4.61 0.28 -18.92
N GLN A 62 3.84 1.13 -19.60
CA GLN A 62 3.78 1.15 -21.07
C GLN A 62 5.15 1.43 -21.70
N TRP A 63 5.87 2.44 -21.21
CA TRP A 63 7.21 2.79 -21.72
C TRP A 63 8.27 1.76 -21.35
N GLY A 64 8.12 1.07 -20.22
CA GLY A 64 9.00 -0.03 -19.84
C GLY A 64 8.88 -1.27 -20.73
N GLY A 65 7.77 -1.43 -21.44
CA GLY A 65 7.54 -2.55 -22.36
C GLY A 65 7.31 -3.91 -21.67
N ALA A 66 7.17 -3.92 -20.34
CA ALA A 66 6.73 -5.09 -19.58
C ALA A 66 5.19 -5.15 -19.56
N PRO A 67 4.58 -6.35 -19.47
CA PRO A 67 3.13 -6.46 -19.30
C PRO A 67 2.70 -5.92 -17.94
N ALA A 68 1.42 -5.55 -17.82
CA ALA A 68 0.82 -5.26 -16.52
C ALA A 68 0.61 -6.55 -15.71
N TYR A 69 0.82 -6.47 -14.40
CA TYR A 69 0.72 -7.60 -13.48
C TYR A 69 -0.42 -7.40 -12.50
N PRO A 70 -1.65 -7.82 -12.85
CA PRO A 70 -2.79 -7.63 -11.98
C PRO A 70 -2.66 -8.48 -10.71
N VAL A 71 -3.20 -7.95 -9.62
CA VAL A 71 -3.34 -8.70 -8.36
C VAL A 71 -4.20 -9.96 -8.55
N PRO A 72 -3.91 -11.06 -7.83
CA PRO A 72 -4.73 -12.27 -7.89
C PRO A 72 -6.21 -12.01 -7.60
N ARG A 73 -7.10 -12.73 -8.31
CA ARG A 73 -8.57 -12.53 -8.24
C ARG A 73 -9.13 -12.58 -6.82
N VAL A 74 -8.59 -13.47 -5.98
CA VAL A 74 -9.00 -13.60 -4.57
C VAL A 74 -8.80 -12.27 -3.83
N TYR A 75 -7.60 -11.69 -3.90
CA TYR A 75 -7.28 -10.43 -3.23
C TYR A 75 -8.00 -9.24 -3.88
N HIS A 76 -8.17 -9.26 -5.20
CA HIS A 76 -9.00 -8.26 -5.88
C HIS A 76 -10.44 -8.26 -5.36
N ASN A 77 -11.03 -9.44 -5.13
CA ASN A 77 -12.37 -9.57 -4.57
C ASN A 77 -12.43 -9.20 -3.08
N MET A 78 -11.40 -9.54 -2.29
CA MET A 78 -11.28 -9.08 -0.90
C MET A 78 -11.26 -7.55 -0.83
N ALA A 79 -10.54 -6.88 -1.74
CA ALA A 79 -10.56 -5.43 -1.82
C ALA A 79 -11.93 -4.85 -2.18
N ARG A 80 -12.79 -5.57 -2.92
CA ARG A 80 -14.19 -5.17 -3.14
C ARG A 80 -15.01 -5.18 -1.87
N ILE A 81 -14.78 -6.17 -1.02
CA ILE A 81 -15.42 -6.23 0.30
C ILE A 81 -14.89 -5.09 1.15
N LEU A 82 -13.56 -4.96 1.27
CA LEU A 82 -12.90 -3.89 2.04
C LEU A 82 -13.48 -2.52 1.70
N LYS A 83 -13.46 -2.13 0.42
CA LYS A 83 -13.95 -0.81 0.01
C LYS A 83 -15.46 -0.62 0.18
N ALA A 84 -16.25 -1.69 0.35
CA ALA A 84 -17.68 -1.60 0.59
C ALA A 84 -18.04 -1.52 2.08
N VAL A 85 -17.27 -2.20 2.95
CA VAL A 85 -17.63 -2.38 4.38
C VAL A 85 -16.63 -1.74 5.35
N SER A 86 -15.52 -1.19 4.86
CA SER A 86 -14.52 -0.57 5.73
C SER A 86 -15.13 0.54 6.58
N THR A 87 -14.81 0.52 7.86
CA THR A 87 -15.08 1.61 8.81
C THR A 87 -14.17 2.79 8.48
N THR A 88 -14.49 3.98 9.00
CA THR A 88 -13.62 5.14 8.78
C THR A 88 -12.20 4.93 9.31
N PRO A 89 -11.99 4.46 10.57
CA PRO A 89 -10.63 4.16 11.05
C PRO A 89 -9.98 3.01 10.27
N GLY A 90 -10.75 1.98 9.88
CA GLY A 90 -10.25 0.88 9.05
C GLY A 90 -9.71 1.36 7.70
N SER A 91 -10.36 2.38 7.14
CA SER A 91 -9.98 2.96 5.85
C SER A 91 -8.63 3.65 5.92
N PHE A 92 -8.43 4.55 6.90
CA PHE A 92 -7.14 5.22 7.07
C PHE A 92 -6.02 4.27 7.51
N ALA A 93 -6.32 3.24 8.29
CA ALA A 93 -5.35 2.20 8.62
C ALA A 93 -4.90 1.41 7.38
N ALA A 94 -5.83 1.11 6.45
CA ALA A 94 -5.51 0.47 5.18
C ALA A 94 -4.73 1.40 4.23
N THR A 95 -5.06 2.69 4.21
CA THR A 95 -4.32 3.72 3.45
C THR A 95 -2.86 3.81 3.92
N LEU A 96 -2.63 3.99 5.22
CA LEU A 96 -1.27 4.11 5.76
C LEU A 96 -0.43 2.85 5.53
N LEU A 97 -1.05 1.67 5.50
CA LEU A 97 -0.38 0.41 5.20
C LEU A 97 0.30 0.43 3.82
N GLY A 98 -0.39 0.90 2.79
CA GLY A 98 0.18 0.95 1.46
C GLY A 98 1.14 2.11 1.28
N GLU A 99 0.72 3.31 1.68
CA GLU A 99 1.49 4.55 1.47
C GLU A 99 2.85 4.50 2.14
N GLU A 100 2.95 4.15 3.43
CA GLU A 100 4.24 4.26 4.13
C GLU A 100 5.27 3.21 3.68
N ILE A 101 4.81 1.99 3.39
CA ILE A 101 5.71 0.92 2.95
C ILE A 101 6.21 1.23 1.53
N LEU A 102 5.33 1.68 0.63
CA LEU A 102 5.71 2.05 -0.73
C LEU A 102 6.57 3.33 -0.74
N ASP A 103 6.22 4.34 0.04
CA ASP A 103 7.01 5.57 0.21
C ASP A 103 8.44 5.24 0.67
N TRP A 104 8.60 4.34 1.65
CA TRP A 104 9.93 3.89 2.08
C TRP A 104 10.73 3.26 0.93
N MET A 105 10.12 2.35 0.16
CA MET A 105 10.79 1.71 -1.00
C MET A 105 11.15 2.73 -2.08
N GLN A 106 10.28 3.70 -2.34
CA GLN A 106 10.50 4.75 -3.32
C GLN A 106 11.61 5.71 -2.89
N ARG A 107 11.74 5.99 -1.59
CA ARG A 107 12.85 6.78 -1.01
C ARG A 107 14.21 6.12 -1.16
N LEU A 108 14.28 4.80 -1.33
CA LEU A 108 15.51 4.10 -1.72
C LEU A 108 15.77 4.18 -3.23
N THR A 109 14.70 4.27 -4.03
CA THR A 109 14.74 4.15 -5.49
C THR A 109 15.17 5.44 -6.18
N PHE A 110 14.55 6.58 -5.85
CA PHE A 110 14.82 7.83 -6.56
C PHE A 110 16.25 8.39 -6.40
N PRO A 111 16.94 8.27 -5.26
CA PRO A 111 18.31 8.79 -5.13
C PRO A 111 19.35 7.86 -5.79
N ASP A 112 19.06 6.57 -5.99
CA ASP A 112 20.02 5.60 -6.52
C ASP A 112 20.27 5.80 -8.02
N GLU A 113 21.48 6.19 -8.39
CA GLU A 113 21.88 6.46 -9.78
C GLU A 113 21.95 5.21 -10.66
N ARG A 114 21.95 4.01 -10.07
CA ARG A 114 21.90 2.73 -10.80
C ARG A 114 20.50 2.44 -11.34
N VAL A 115 19.46 3.07 -10.77
CA VAL A 115 18.08 2.93 -11.22
C VAL A 115 17.85 3.78 -12.47
N GLN A 116 17.05 3.27 -13.40
CA GLN A 116 16.75 3.95 -14.65
C GLN A 116 16.06 5.31 -14.40
N THR A 117 16.45 6.34 -15.16
CA THR A 117 16.07 7.75 -14.97
C THR A 117 14.56 8.02 -14.93
N LEU A 118 13.76 7.36 -15.76
CA LEU A 118 12.29 7.47 -15.75
C LEU A 118 11.73 6.96 -14.43
N VAL A 119 12.17 5.79 -13.96
CA VAL A 119 11.72 5.19 -12.70
C VAL A 119 12.06 6.12 -11.52
N ARG A 120 13.26 6.70 -11.53
CA ARG A 120 13.67 7.70 -10.53
C ARG A 120 12.81 8.96 -10.58
N GLY A 121 12.50 9.46 -11.78
CA GLY A 121 11.66 10.64 -11.96
C GLY A 121 10.24 10.43 -11.43
N VAL A 122 9.63 9.30 -11.80
CA VAL A 122 8.29 8.89 -11.38
C VAL A 122 8.21 8.74 -9.84
N THR A 123 9.17 8.01 -9.25
CA THR A 123 9.21 7.79 -7.80
C THR A 123 9.48 9.09 -7.03
N ARG A 124 10.32 9.99 -7.55
CA ARG A 124 10.57 11.30 -6.93
C ARG A 124 9.31 12.16 -6.89
N ILE A 125 8.54 12.23 -7.98
CA ILE A 125 7.29 13.00 -8.03
C ILE A 125 6.32 12.46 -6.98
N HIS A 126 6.09 11.15 -7.01
CA HIS A 126 5.18 10.47 -6.07
C HIS A 126 5.55 10.73 -4.61
N VAL A 127 6.80 10.49 -4.21
CA VAL A 127 7.26 10.67 -2.81
C VAL A 127 7.08 12.11 -2.28
N VAL A 128 7.23 13.11 -3.15
CA VAL A 128 7.06 14.52 -2.75
C VAL A 128 5.58 14.85 -2.51
N GLU A 129 4.68 14.25 -3.27
CA GLU A 129 3.24 14.45 -3.17
C GLU A 129 2.65 13.65 -1.98
N GLU A 130 3.05 12.38 -1.83
CA GLU A 130 2.60 11.45 -0.78
C GLU A 130 2.93 11.88 0.66
N ALA A 131 3.96 12.71 0.85
CA ALA A 131 4.32 13.19 2.19
C ALA A 131 3.15 13.95 2.88
N ARG A 132 2.25 14.55 2.09
CA ARG A 132 1.04 15.20 2.61
C ARG A 132 -0.03 14.20 3.02
N HIS A 133 -0.23 13.15 2.20
CA HIS A 133 -1.23 12.09 2.37
C HIS A 133 -1.02 11.33 3.68
N VAL A 134 0.21 10.83 3.88
CA VAL A 134 0.61 10.11 5.09
C VAL A 134 0.36 10.94 6.35
N ARG A 135 0.71 12.24 6.32
CA ARG A 135 0.54 13.11 7.49
C ARG A 135 -0.92 13.26 7.87
N TYR A 136 -1.79 13.56 6.91
CA TYR A 136 -3.23 13.70 7.15
C TYR A 136 -3.84 12.38 7.63
N ALA A 137 -3.52 11.27 6.95
CA ALA A 137 -4.05 9.95 7.30
C ALA A 137 -3.67 9.52 8.73
N ARG A 138 -2.44 9.81 9.19
CA ARG A 138 -2.02 9.58 10.58
C ARG A 138 -2.82 10.41 11.58
N GLU A 139 -3.00 11.70 11.31
CA GLU A 139 -3.76 12.59 12.20
C GLU A 139 -5.23 12.18 12.29
N GLU A 140 -5.85 11.86 11.15
CA GLU A 140 -7.26 11.47 11.08
C GLU A 140 -7.50 10.10 11.71
N LEU A 141 -6.61 9.11 11.47
CA LEU A 141 -6.70 7.80 12.13
C LEU A 141 -6.58 7.93 13.65
N ARG A 142 -5.63 8.73 14.15
CA ARG A 142 -5.47 8.96 15.60
C ARG A 142 -6.74 9.54 16.20
N ARG A 143 -7.34 10.55 15.58
CA ARG A 143 -8.60 11.17 16.06
C ARG A 143 -9.73 10.14 16.10
N GLN A 144 -9.87 9.35 15.04
CA GLN A 144 -10.94 8.36 14.93
C GLN A 144 -10.78 7.20 15.89
N MET A 145 -9.55 6.72 16.14
CA MET A 145 -9.31 5.64 17.10
C MET A 145 -9.64 6.04 18.55
N VAL A 146 -9.61 7.34 18.88
CA VAL A 146 -10.03 7.85 20.20
C VAL A 146 -11.55 7.83 20.36
N THR A 147 -12.30 8.20 19.32
CA THR A 147 -13.76 8.35 19.39
C THR A 147 -14.54 7.11 18.96
N ALA A 148 -13.91 6.19 18.22
CA ALA A 148 -14.57 5.03 17.67
C ALA A 148 -15.09 4.06 18.77
N PRO A 149 -16.28 3.48 18.59
CA PRO A 149 -16.80 2.47 19.52
C PRO A 149 -15.89 1.23 19.54
N ALA A 150 -16.00 0.42 20.60
CA ALA A 150 -15.12 -0.74 20.80
C ALA A 150 -15.14 -1.73 19.63
N TRP A 151 -16.31 -1.96 19.01
CA TRP A 151 -16.45 -2.87 17.89
C TRP A 151 -15.75 -2.36 16.61
N GLU A 152 -15.80 -1.05 16.33
CA GLU A 152 -15.09 -0.47 15.19
C GLU A 152 -13.58 -0.57 15.37
N ARG A 153 -13.09 -0.27 16.58
CA ARG A 153 -11.67 -0.40 16.91
C ARG A 153 -11.19 -1.84 16.72
N GLU A 154 -11.95 -2.82 17.19
CA GLU A 154 -11.58 -4.23 17.02
C GLU A 154 -11.65 -4.67 15.55
N LEU A 155 -12.67 -4.24 14.82
CA LEU A 155 -12.78 -4.49 13.39
C LEU A 155 -11.59 -3.87 12.63
N THR A 156 -11.17 -2.65 12.96
CA THR A 156 -10.00 -1.99 12.40
C THR A 156 -8.72 -2.77 12.69
N ARG A 157 -8.52 -3.29 13.90
CA ARG A 157 -7.33 -4.12 14.24
C ARG A 157 -7.27 -5.38 13.39
N LEU A 158 -8.40 -6.08 13.26
CA LEU A 158 -8.49 -7.32 12.50
C LEU A 158 -8.35 -7.09 11.00
N SER A 159 -9.07 -6.10 10.45
CA SER A 159 -9.02 -5.79 9.02
C SER A 159 -7.67 -5.25 8.60
N CYS A 160 -7.02 -4.42 9.44
CA CYS A 160 -5.67 -3.92 9.19
C CYS A 160 -4.62 -5.04 9.22
N GLY A 161 -4.71 -5.97 10.19
CA GLY A 161 -3.84 -7.15 10.22
C GLY A 161 -4.01 -8.07 9.01
N GLU A 162 -5.24 -8.26 8.54
CA GLU A 162 -5.50 -9.03 7.32
C GLU A 162 -5.05 -8.28 6.06
N ALA A 163 -5.25 -6.97 5.99
CA ALA A 163 -4.73 -6.13 4.92
C ALA A 163 -3.20 -6.23 4.83
N ALA A 164 -2.50 -6.20 5.97
CA ALA A 164 -1.04 -6.39 6.05
C ALA A 164 -0.61 -7.73 5.44
N ARG A 165 -1.35 -8.81 5.72
CA ARG A 165 -1.11 -10.14 5.13
C ARG A 165 -1.32 -10.14 3.62
N VAL A 166 -2.42 -9.56 3.14
CA VAL A 166 -2.72 -9.45 1.71
C VAL A 166 -1.64 -8.63 1.00
N PHE A 167 -1.26 -7.49 1.57
CA PHE A 167 -0.27 -6.59 1.01
C PHE A 167 1.10 -7.27 0.86
N SER A 168 1.58 -7.95 1.92
CA SER A 168 2.83 -8.72 1.90
C SER A 168 2.85 -9.81 0.81
N VAL A 169 1.71 -10.46 0.54
CA VAL A 169 1.59 -11.46 -0.53
C VAL A 169 1.55 -10.81 -1.92
N CYS A 170 0.81 -9.72 -2.08
CA CYS A 170 0.63 -9.04 -3.37
C CYS A 170 1.89 -8.35 -3.89
N PHE A 171 2.90 -8.10 -3.05
CA PHE A 171 4.22 -7.64 -3.49
C PHE A 171 4.94 -8.60 -4.44
N VAL A 172 4.58 -9.89 -4.42
CA VAL A 172 5.23 -10.92 -5.22
C VAL A 172 4.22 -11.45 -6.23
N ASN A 173 4.42 -11.15 -7.50
CA ASN A 173 3.60 -11.71 -8.58
C ASN A 173 4.35 -12.88 -9.25
N PRO A 174 3.89 -14.14 -9.11
CA PRO A 174 4.59 -15.29 -9.71
C PRO A 174 4.78 -15.19 -11.23
N ARG A 175 3.89 -14.46 -11.93
CA ARG A 175 3.97 -14.27 -13.37
C ARG A 175 5.18 -13.45 -13.80
N VAL A 176 5.74 -12.62 -12.91
CA VAL A 176 6.98 -11.88 -13.18
C VAL A 176 8.11 -12.86 -13.49
N TYR A 177 8.24 -13.91 -12.67
CA TYR A 177 9.27 -14.94 -12.84
C TYR A 177 9.03 -15.77 -14.11
N GLU A 178 7.79 -16.16 -14.39
CA GLU A 178 7.42 -16.85 -15.64
C GLU A 178 7.76 -16.02 -16.87
N SER A 179 7.53 -14.70 -16.81
CA SER A 179 7.75 -13.79 -17.95
C SER A 179 9.23 -13.67 -18.34
N VAL A 180 10.14 -13.97 -17.42
CA VAL A 180 11.59 -13.96 -17.66
C VAL A 180 12.19 -15.37 -17.74
N GLY A 181 11.34 -16.40 -17.87
CA GLY A 181 11.76 -17.79 -18.06
C GLY A 181 12.22 -18.52 -16.79
N LEU A 182 11.91 -17.99 -15.60
CA LEU A 182 12.21 -18.66 -14.32
C LEU A 182 11.08 -19.59 -13.90
N ASP A 183 11.41 -20.69 -13.21
CA ASP A 183 10.43 -21.53 -12.53
C ASP A 183 9.78 -20.73 -11.39
N SER A 184 8.49 -20.42 -11.52
CA SER A 184 7.78 -19.59 -10.54
C SER A 184 7.66 -20.24 -9.17
N ARG A 185 7.59 -21.57 -9.08
CA ARG A 185 7.50 -22.26 -7.79
C ARG A 185 8.83 -22.14 -7.04
N GLN A 186 9.93 -22.38 -7.71
CA GLN A 186 11.27 -22.25 -7.15
C GLN A 186 11.57 -20.80 -6.78
N ALA A 187 11.27 -19.84 -7.67
CA ALA A 187 11.48 -18.42 -7.41
C ALA A 187 10.68 -17.94 -6.20
N VAL A 188 9.38 -18.27 -6.12
CA VAL A 188 8.53 -17.90 -4.98
C VAL A 188 8.98 -18.59 -3.69
N ALA A 189 9.48 -19.83 -3.76
CA ALA A 189 10.05 -20.50 -2.58
C ALA A 189 11.30 -19.79 -2.06
N GLN A 190 12.20 -19.36 -2.96
CA GLN A 190 13.38 -18.57 -2.58
C GLN A 190 13.00 -17.22 -1.98
N VAL A 191 12.02 -16.53 -2.58
CA VAL A 191 11.48 -15.27 -2.06
C VAL A 191 10.94 -15.43 -0.64
N LYS A 192 10.21 -16.52 -0.36
CA LYS A 192 9.69 -16.81 0.99
C LYS A 192 10.78 -17.15 1.99
N ALA A 193 11.85 -17.81 1.55
CA ALA A 193 12.99 -18.18 2.40
C ALA A 193 14.00 -17.05 2.60
N SER A 194 13.90 -15.96 1.83
CA SER A 194 14.87 -14.85 1.85
C SER A 194 14.79 -14.05 3.15
N GLY A 195 15.83 -14.19 3.98
CA GLY A 195 16.01 -13.37 5.18
C GLY A 195 16.15 -11.88 4.84
N HIS A 196 16.86 -11.56 3.75
CA HIS A 196 17.01 -10.18 3.28
C HIS A 196 15.65 -9.54 2.91
N ARG A 197 14.76 -10.28 2.24
CA ARG A 197 13.41 -9.77 1.96
C ARG A 197 12.65 -9.49 3.25
N THR A 198 12.71 -10.40 4.21
CA THR A 198 12.04 -10.21 5.51
C THR A 198 12.55 -8.95 6.21
N GLU A 199 13.86 -8.75 6.25
CA GLU A 199 14.49 -7.55 6.82
C GLU A 199 14.05 -6.27 6.11
N VAL A 200 14.05 -6.24 4.78
CA VAL A 200 13.62 -5.09 3.96
C VAL A 200 12.15 -4.75 4.25
N MET A 201 11.27 -5.75 4.27
CA MET A 201 9.84 -5.54 4.53
C MET A 201 9.57 -5.05 5.96
N GLN A 202 10.25 -5.61 6.97
CA GLN A 202 10.12 -5.17 8.35
C GLN A 202 10.69 -3.76 8.57
N THR A 203 11.80 -3.44 7.92
CA THR A 203 12.42 -2.11 7.98
C THR A 203 11.49 -1.06 7.36
N GLY A 204 10.93 -1.34 6.19
CA GLY A 204 9.97 -0.44 5.54
C GLY A 204 8.68 -0.26 6.33
N ALA A 205 8.18 -1.30 6.99
CA ALA A 205 6.98 -1.25 7.83
C ALA A 205 7.22 -0.69 9.24
N LYS A 206 8.47 -0.42 9.64
CA LYS A 206 8.80 -0.06 11.03
C LYS A 206 8.09 1.21 11.50
N ARG A 207 8.17 2.30 10.72
CA ARG A 207 7.55 3.59 11.09
C ARG A 207 6.03 3.49 11.25
N LEU A 208 5.40 2.66 10.42
CA LEU A 208 3.98 2.40 10.45
C LEU A 208 3.60 1.55 11.67
N THR A 209 4.32 0.46 11.90
CA THR A 209 4.06 -0.44 13.02
C THR A 209 4.29 0.23 14.37
N ASP A 210 5.33 1.07 14.52
CA ASP A 210 5.55 1.89 15.71
C ASP A 210 4.35 2.84 15.95
N PHE A 211 3.83 3.48 14.89
CA PHE A 211 2.63 4.33 14.99
C PHE A 211 1.37 3.53 15.34
N PHE A 212 1.16 2.36 14.74
CA PHE A 212 0.01 1.50 15.04
C PHE A 212 0.06 0.90 16.46
N ASP A 213 1.25 0.69 17.03
CA ASP A 213 1.41 0.32 18.44
C ASP A 213 0.99 1.49 19.34
N ASP A 214 1.46 2.71 19.06
CA ASP A 214 1.12 3.96 19.79
C ASP A 214 -0.41 4.19 19.90
N ILE A 215 -1.13 4.02 18.78
CA ILE A 215 -2.58 4.24 18.74
C ILE A 215 -3.41 2.98 19.06
N GLY A 216 -2.76 1.86 19.42
CA GLY A 216 -3.42 0.61 19.84
C GLY A 216 -4.09 -0.20 18.72
N VAL A 217 -3.70 0.01 17.46
CA VAL A 217 -4.10 -0.82 16.30
C VAL A 217 -3.39 -2.17 16.31
N LEU A 218 -2.20 -2.28 16.91
CA LEU A 218 -1.48 -3.56 17.09
C LEU A 218 -1.89 -4.33 18.35
N ASN A 219 -2.95 -3.95 19.05
CA ASN A 219 -3.40 -4.65 20.24
C ASN A 219 -4.14 -5.96 19.90
N GLY A 220 -4.06 -6.94 20.80
CA GLY A 220 -4.85 -8.17 20.72
C GLY A 220 -4.52 -9.08 19.53
N VAL A 221 -5.55 -9.63 18.88
CA VAL A 221 -5.39 -10.60 17.78
C VAL A 221 -4.73 -9.97 16.54
N GLY A 222 -4.92 -8.67 16.33
CA GLY A 222 -4.32 -7.92 15.22
C GLY A 222 -2.79 -8.12 15.16
N ARG A 223 -2.10 -8.07 16.31
CA ARG A 223 -0.64 -8.27 16.37
C ARG A 223 -0.18 -9.59 15.75
N ARG A 224 -0.96 -10.66 15.95
CA ARG A 224 -0.62 -11.99 15.44
C ARG A 224 -0.73 -12.04 13.92
N LEU A 225 -1.69 -11.33 13.33
CA LEU A 225 -1.82 -11.22 11.87
C LEU A 225 -0.67 -10.42 11.28
N TRP A 226 -0.24 -9.35 11.93
CA TRP A 226 0.93 -8.56 11.56
C TRP A 226 2.24 -9.36 11.63
N ARG A 227 2.44 -10.19 12.64
CA ARG A 227 3.60 -11.10 12.67
C ARG A 227 3.53 -12.13 11.55
N ARG A 228 2.35 -12.71 11.30
CA ARG A 228 2.14 -13.68 10.23
C ARG A 228 2.28 -13.09 8.82
N SER A 229 2.09 -11.78 8.65
CA SER A 229 2.34 -11.11 7.37
C SER A 229 3.83 -10.95 7.08
N GLY A 230 4.69 -11.08 8.09
CA GLY A 230 6.13 -10.84 7.99
C GLY A 230 6.51 -9.35 8.00
N LEU A 231 5.55 -8.43 8.17
CA LEU A 231 5.81 -6.99 8.28
C LEU A 231 6.16 -6.55 9.70
N LEU A 232 5.82 -7.37 10.71
CA LEU A 232 6.17 -7.17 12.10
C LEU A 232 7.02 -8.34 12.59
N ALA A 233 8.03 -8.03 13.43
CA ALA A 233 8.89 -9.02 14.09
C ALA A 233 8.18 -9.81 15.20
#